data_AF-A0A1V1SX50-F1
#
_entry.id   AF-A0A1V1SX50-F1
#
_cell.length_a   1.000
_cell.length_b   1.000
_cell.length_c   1.000
_cell.angle_alpha   90.00
_cell.angle_beta   90.00
_cell.angle_gamma   90.00
#
_symmetry.space_group_name_H-M   'P 1'
#
loop_
_entity.id
_entity.type
_entity.pdbx_description
1 polymer ?
#
loop_
_entity_poly.entity_id
_entity_poly.type
_entity_poly.pdbx_seq_one_letter_code
_entity_poly.pdbx_strand_id
1 'polypeptide(L)'
;MSGEGPESIPTSADPRSKRPTKKRALTPLSAQARELDTLFARPDQDIRTERPNAAPRLAAPPEIVTNVQGSSAGAGSGEFHVYKASRRREYERLRRMDEEVAREAADADFERGKDERHRKDDEKTRRNREKREKKRRARERAKNAGEGAGGGAAPAAAVRNGTTGVVSQNGVVKSRIERRKNDKEDGEDMVQDAVDQPMEEAKGIVIEDD
;
A
#
# COMPACT_ATOMS: atom_id res chain seq x y z
N MET A 1 61.87 2.55 21.22
CA MET A 1 61.15 2.26 19.97
C MET A 1 60.86 0.77 19.98
N SER A 2 59.61 0.37 20.27
CA SER A 2 59.22 -1.04 20.37
C SER A 2 58.79 -1.52 18.99
N GLY A 3 59.45 -2.56 18.50
CA GLY A 3 59.45 -2.96 17.09
C GLY A 3 58.15 -3.56 16.59
N GLU A 4 57.90 -3.30 15.31
CA GLU A 4 56.87 -3.89 14.44
C GLU A 4 57.24 -5.34 14.07
N GLY A 5 57.42 -6.20 15.07
CA GLY A 5 57.64 -7.63 14.85
C GLY A 5 56.32 -8.33 14.46
N PRO A 6 56.36 -9.48 13.75
CA PRO A 6 55.17 -10.24 13.34
C PRO A 6 54.30 -10.71 14.53
N GLU A 7 54.86 -10.72 15.74
CA GLU A 7 54.19 -11.01 17.02
C GLU A 7 53.25 -9.87 17.48
N SER A 8 53.33 -8.68 16.87
CA SER A 8 52.53 -7.49 17.24
C SER A 8 51.25 -7.32 16.41
N ILE A 9 50.91 -8.28 15.56
CA ILE A 9 49.61 -8.27 14.89
C ILE A 9 48.57 -8.61 15.96
N PRO A 10 47.58 -7.73 16.24
CA PRO A 10 46.55 -8.05 17.21
C PRO A 10 45.90 -9.37 16.80
N THR A 11 45.79 -10.32 17.73
CA THR A 11 45.25 -11.68 17.51
C THR A 11 43.85 -11.70 16.86
N SER A 12 43.17 -10.55 16.78
CA SER A 12 41.95 -10.33 16.01
C SER A 12 42.14 -10.27 14.48
N ALA A 13 43.37 -10.14 13.98
CA ALA A 13 43.68 -10.01 12.55
C ALA A 13 44.41 -11.25 11.97
N ASP A 14 44.66 -12.29 12.78
CA ASP A 14 45.25 -13.55 12.32
C ASP A 14 44.21 -14.42 11.58
N PRO A 15 44.39 -14.72 10.28
CA PRO A 15 43.48 -15.54 9.49
C PRO A 15 43.42 -17.01 9.93
N ARG A 16 44.37 -17.49 10.75
CA ARG A 16 44.33 -18.84 11.35
C ARG A 16 43.46 -18.90 12.61
N SER A 17 43.13 -17.76 13.20
CA SER A 17 42.28 -17.70 14.38
C SER A 17 40.80 -17.89 13.98
N LYS A 18 40.21 -19.04 14.35
CA LYS A 18 38.77 -19.29 14.17
C LYS A 18 37.91 -18.60 15.24
N ARG A 19 38.36 -17.46 15.76
CA ARG A 19 37.59 -16.73 16.77
C ARG A 19 36.34 -16.17 16.09
N PRO A 20 35.14 -16.35 16.66
CA PRO A 20 33.93 -15.78 16.08
C PRO A 20 34.08 -14.26 16.01
N THR A 21 34.24 -13.73 14.79
CA THR A 21 34.23 -12.29 14.58
C THR A 21 32.83 -11.78 14.92
N LYS A 22 32.75 -10.65 15.61
CA LYS A 22 31.45 -10.01 15.89
C LYS A 22 30.73 -9.84 14.55
N LYS A 23 29.62 -10.56 14.36
CA LYS A 23 28.82 -10.48 13.14
C LYS A 23 28.45 -9.01 12.96
N ARG A 24 29.04 -8.35 11.96
CA ARG A 24 28.63 -6.99 11.59
C ARG A 24 27.16 -7.08 11.19
N ALA A 25 26.33 -6.17 11.71
CA ALA A 25 24.95 -6.07 11.25
C ALA A 25 24.99 -5.82 9.74
N LEU A 26 24.49 -6.77 8.95
CA LEU A 26 24.43 -6.62 7.50
C LEU A 26 23.53 -5.41 7.22
N THR A 27 24.11 -4.40 6.56
CA THR A 27 23.31 -3.35 5.95
C THR A 27 22.44 -3.97 4.85
N PRO A 28 21.26 -3.41 4.54
CA PRO A 28 20.41 -3.94 3.47
C PRO A 28 21.16 -4.07 2.14
N LEU A 29 22.05 -3.11 1.85
CA LEU A 29 22.92 -3.14 0.67
C LEU A 29 23.92 -4.31 0.70
N SER A 30 24.48 -4.64 1.86
CA SER A 30 25.38 -5.79 1.99
C SER A 30 24.66 -7.14 1.88
N ALA A 31 23.37 -7.20 2.23
CA ALA A 31 22.55 -8.40 2.03
C ALA A 31 22.25 -8.61 0.54
N GLN A 32 21.85 -7.54 -0.17
CA GLN A 32 21.64 -7.56 -1.62
C GLN A 32 22.91 -7.92 -2.38
N ALA A 33 24.06 -7.34 -2.01
CA ALA A 33 25.34 -7.66 -2.64
C ALA A 33 25.68 -9.16 -2.53
N ARG A 34 25.44 -9.78 -1.37
CA ARG A 34 25.64 -11.22 -1.19
C ARG A 34 24.69 -12.06 -2.04
N GLU A 35 23.42 -11.64 -2.15
CA GLU A 35 22.45 -12.30 -3.02
C GLU A 35 22.88 -12.23 -4.48
N LEU A 36 23.33 -11.05 -4.94
CA LEU A 36 23.90 -10.88 -6.27
C LEU A 36 25.14 -11.75 -6.50
N ASP A 37 26.06 -11.79 -5.54
CA ASP A 37 27.25 -12.65 -5.62
C ASP A 37 26.86 -14.13 -5.76
N THR A 38 25.82 -14.58 -5.06
CA THR A 38 25.31 -15.96 -5.19
C THR A 38 24.65 -16.24 -6.52
N LEU A 39 23.92 -15.27 -7.09
CA LEU A 39 23.30 -15.40 -8.41
C LEU A 39 24.37 -15.41 -9.52
N PHE A 40 25.38 -14.55 -9.42
CA PHE A 40 26.47 -14.48 -10.39
C PHE A 40 27.46 -15.66 -10.31
N ALA A 41 27.51 -16.38 -9.19
CA ALA A 41 28.30 -17.60 -9.08
C ALA A 41 27.81 -18.71 -10.03
N ARG A 42 26.53 -18.69 -10.43
CA ARG A 42 25.91 -19.64 -11.36
C ARG A 42 25.00 -18.92 -12.36
N PRO A 43 25.58 -18.25 -13.37
CA PRO A 43 24.81 -17.44 -14.31
C PRO A 43 23.85 -18.26 -15.19
N ASP A 44 24.14 -19.55 -15.41
CA ASP A 44 23.31 -20.46 -16.22
C ASP A 44 22.12 -21.05 -15.43
N GLN A 45 21.97 -20.73 -14.14
CA GLN A 45 20.88 -21.27 -13.33
C GLN A 45 19.56 -20.56 -13.65
N ASP A 46 18.54 -21.33 -14.04
CA ASP A 46 17.18 -20.82 -14.21
C ASP A 46 16.63 -20.25 -12.89
N ILE A 47 16.45 -18.93 -12.85
CA ILE A 47 15.84 -18.23 -11.72
C ILE A 47 14.33 -18.34 -11.86
N ARG A 48 13.71 -19.15 -10.99
CA ARG A 48 12.26 -19.19 -10.84
C ARG A 48 11.80 -17.92 -10.13
N THR A 49 11.46 -16.89 -10.90
CA THR A 49 10.68 -15.78 -10.35
C THR A 49 9.35 -16.34 -9.85
N GLU A 50 9.00 -16.07 -8.60
CA GLU A 50 7.76 -16.50 -7.96
C GLU A 50 6.59 -16.18 -8.92
N ARG A 51 6.08 -17.19 -9.64
CA ARG A 51 4.81 -17.05 -10.36
C ARG A 51 3.78 -16.70 -9.28
N PRO A 52 2.87 -15.73 -9.50
CA PRO A 52 1.88 -15.38 -8.49
C PRO A 52 1.21 -16.65 -8.00
N ASN A 53 1.41 -16.95 -6.72
CA ASN A 53 0.87 -18.15 -6.11
C ASN A 53 -0.65 -18.08 -6.29
N ALA A 54 -1.19 -18.99 -7.10
CA ALA A 54 -2.63 -19.13 -7.21
C ALA A 54 -3.15 -19.32 -5.79
N ALA A 55 -4.14 -18.50 -5.39
CA ALA A 55 -4.74 -18.65 -4.08
C ALA A 55 -5.09 -20.12 -3.87
N PRO A 56 -4.78 -20.71 -2.70
CA PRO A 56 -5.05 -22.12 -2.47
C PRO A 56 -6.52 -22.35 -2.80
N ARG A 57 -6.88 -23.28 -3.68
CA ARG A 57 -8.28 -23.61 -4.01
C ARG A 57 -8.75 -24.74 -3.12
N LEU A 58 -10.01 -24.72 -2.69
CA LEU A 58 -10.59 -25.91 -2.06
C LEU A 58 -10.73 -26.98 -3.13
N ALA A 59 -10.38 -28.22 -2.78
CA ALA A 59 -10.65 -29.35 -3.65
C ALA A 59 -12.18 -29.45 -3.86
N ALA A 60 -12.59 -29.65 -5.11
CA ALA A 60 -13.99 -29.89 -5.42
C ALA A 60 -14.49 -31.11 -4.63
N PRO A 61 -15.75 -31.10 -4.16
CA PRO A 61 -16.34 -32.28 -3.54
C PRO A 61 -16.31 -33.45 -4.54
N PRO A 62 -15.97 -34.68 -4.10
CA PRO A 62 -15.98 -35.83 -4.98
C PRO A 62 -17.38 -36.11 -5.50
N GLU A 63 -17.50 -36.43 -6.79
CA GLU A 63 -18.80 -36.67 -7.45
C GLU A 63 -19.48 -37.95 -6.96
N ILE A 64 -18.70 -39.00 -6.69
CA ILE A 64 -19.22 -40.31 -6.25
C ILE A 64 -18.57 -40.65 -4.91
N VAL A 65 -19.42 -40.89 -3.91
CA VAL A 65 -19.00 -41.46 -2.62
C VAL A 65 -19.32 -42.94 -2.67
N THR A 66 -18.30 -43.79 -2.68
CA THR A 66 -18.46 -45.25 -2.82
C THR A 66 -18.83 -45.96 -1.52
N ASN A 67 -18.71 -45.28 -0.38
CA ASN A 67 -18.78 -45.89 0.95
C ASN A 67 -20.10 -45.57 1.68
N VAL A 68 -21.19 -45.43 0.93
CA VAL A 68 -22.50 -45.08 1.50
C VAL A 68 -23.16 -46.33 2.05
N GLN A 69 -23.24 -46.43 3.38
CA GLN A 69 -24.01 -47.46 4.07
C GLN A 69 -25.52 -47.19 3.88
N GLY A 70 -26.35 -48.24 3.85
CA GLY A 70 -27.79 -48.11 3.59
C GLY A 70 -28.51 -47.16 4.55
N SER A 71 -29.59 -46.52 4.10
CA SER A 71 -30.28 -45.43 4.81
C SER A 71 -30.86 -45.82 6.19
N SER A 72 -31.15 -47.10 6.41
CA SER A 72 -31.65 -47.63 7.68
C SER A 72 -30.55 -48.25 8.55
N ALA A 73 -29.31 -48.27 8.08
CA ALA A 73 -28.22 -48.87 8.82
C ALA A 73 -27.76 -47.92 9.95
N GLY A 74 -27.44 -48.48 11.12
CA GLY A 74 -27.05 -47.70 12.30
C GLY A 74 -25.71 -46.96 12.13
N ALA A 75 -25.44 -46.00 13.03
CA ALA A 75 -24.20 -45.24 13.03
C ALA A 75 -22.98 -46.15 13.29
N GLY A 76 -22.07 -46.22 12.32
CA GLY A 76 -20.80 -46.92 12.46
C GLY A 76 -19.77 -46.13 13.29
N SER A 77 -18.72 -46.80 13.76
CA SER A 77 -17.64 -46.17 14.55
C SER A 77 -16.85 -45.10 13.79
N GLY A 78 -16.83 -45.16 12.46
CA GLY A 78 -16.16 -44.19 11.59
C GLY A 78 -17.02 -42.97 11.22
N GLU A 79 -18.33 -43.01 11.45
CA GLU A 79 -19.28 -41.99 10.98
C GLU A 79 -18.99 -40.61 11.60
N PHE A 80 -18.59 -40.60 12.87
CA PHE A 80 -18.19 -39.37 13.55
C PHE A 80 -17.02 -38.65 12.85
N HIS A 81 -16.03 -39.39 12.36
CA HIS A 81 -14.89 -38.81 11.67
C HIS A 81 -15.24 -38.34 10.26
N VAL A 82 -16.15 -39.05 9.57
CA VAL A 82 -16.70 -38.62 8.29
C VAL A 82 -17.42 -37.28 8.45
N TYR A 83 -18.29 -37.16 9.45
CA TYR A 83 -18.98 -35.91 9.77
C TYR A 83 -18.02 -34.78 10.13
N LYS A 84 -17.03 -35.04 10.99
CA LYS A 84 -16.02 -34.04 11.38
C LYS A 84 -15.25 -33.51 10.18
N ALA A 85 -14.87 -34.39 9.25
CA ALA A 85 -14.17 -34.01 8.03
C ALA A 85 -15.08 -33.23 7.07
N SER A 86 -16.32 -33.68 6.85
CA SER A 86 -17.28 -33.00 5.97
C SER A 86 -17.65 -31.62 6.50
N ARG A 87 -17.97 -31.50 7.80
CA ARG A 87 -18.28 -30.21 8.44
C ARG A 87 -17.11 -29.24 8.34
N ARG A 88 -15.87 -29.71 8.57
CA ARG A 88 -14.68 -28.86 8.43
C ARG A 88 -14.50 -28.35 7.00
N ARG A 89 -14.65 -29.23 5.99
CA ARG A 89 -14.58 -28.84 4.57
C ARG A 89 -15.66 -27.82 4.23
N GLU A 90 -16.87 -28.00 4.76
CA GLU A 90 -18.00 -27.10 4.49
C GLU A 90 -17.81 -25.72 5.14
N TYR A 91 -17.32 -25.66 6.38
CA TYR A 91 -17.00 -24.37 7.02
C TYR A 91 -15.85 -23.66 6.31
N GLU A 92 -14.82 -24.39 5.86
CA GLU A 92 -13.75 -23.81 5.05
C GLU A 92 -14.29 -23.29 3.71
N ARG A 93 -15.29 -23.96 3.10
CA ARG A 93 -15.97 -23.53 1.88
C ARG A 93 -16.78 -22.26 2.08
N LEU A 94 -17.67 -22.24 3.06
CA LEU A 94 -18.50 -21.07 3.37
C LEU A 94 -17.64 -19.86 3.73
N ARG A 95 -16.66 -20.04 4.62
CA ARG A 95 -15.74 -18.98 5.02
C ARG A 95 -15.02 -18.35 3.82
N ARG A 96 -14.58 -19.15 2.85
CA ARG A 96 -13.90 -18.62 1.67
C ARG A 96 -14.84 -17.88 0.73
N MET A 97 -16.04 -18.40 0.53
CA MET A 97 -17.06 -17.70 -0.25
C MET A 97 -17.35 -16.33 0.39
N ASP A 98 -17.50 -16.28 1.71
CA ASP A 98 -17.73 -15.02 2.44
C ASP A 98 -16.52 -14.07 2.34
N GLU A 99 -15.29 -14.60 2.46
CA GLU A 99 -14.06 -13.82 2.30
C GLU A 99 -13.88 -13.29 0.88
N GLU A 100 -14.26 -14.06 -0.15
CA GLU A 100 -14.21 -13.65 -1.55
C GLU A 100 -15.21 -12.52 -1.82
N VAL A 101 -16.47 -12.68 -1.39
CA VAL A 101 -17.50 -11.63 -1.51
C VAL A 101 -17.09 -10.36 -0.79
N ALA A 102 -16.54 -10.47 0.42
CA ALA A 102 -16.07 -9.32 1.18
C ALA A 102 -14.91 -8.58 0.48
N ARG A 103 -13.97 -9.33 -0.13
CA ARG A 103 -12.87 -8.75 -0.92
C ARG A 103 -13.38 -8.06 -2.17
N GLU A 104 -14.25 -8.71 -2.94
CA GLU A 104 -14.83 -8.14 -4.16
C GLU A 104 -15.59 -6.84 -3.87
N ALA A 105 -16.37 -6.79 -2.78
CA ALA A 105 -17.05 -5.59 -2.34
C ALA A 105 -16.06 -4.47 -1.98
N ALA A 106 -15.02 -4.78 -1.19
CA ALA A 106 -14.00 -3.82 -0.78
C ALA A 106 -13.18 -3.29 -1.96
N ASP A 107 -12.83 -4.16 -2.92
CA ASP A 107 -12.10 -3.79 -4.14
C ASP A 107 -12.96 -2.88 -5.02
N ALA A 108 -14.25 -3.20 -5.20
CA ALA A 108 -15.18 -2.36 -5.94
C ALA A 108 -15.38 -0.98 -5.29
N ASP A 109 -15.47 -0.91 -3.96
CA ASP A 109 -15.52 0.36 -3.21
C ASP A 109 -14.23 1.16 -3.39
N PHE A 110 -13.09 0.50 -3.33
CA PHE A 110 -11.79 1.13 -3.51
C PHE A 110 -11.63 1.70 -4.92
N GLU A 111 -11.99 0.95 -5.95
CA GLU A 111 -11.94 1.39 -7.34
C GLU A 111 -12.86 2.59 -7.58
N ARG A 112 -14.10 2.53 -7.09
CA ARG A 112 -15.02 3.68 -7.13
C ARG A 112 -14.40 4.92 -6.47
N GLY A 113 -13.89 4.76 -5.26
CA GLY A 113 -13.27 5.87 -4.51
C GLY A 113 -12.01 6.44 -5.20
N LYS A 114 -11.22 5.58 -5.83
CA LYS A 114 -10.04 5.99 -6.60
C LYS A 114 -10.43 6.78 -7.84
N ASP A 115 -11.42 6.32 -8.59
CA ASP A 115 -11.91 6.97 -9.80
C ASP A 115 -12.52 8.34 -9.50
N GLU A 116 -13.29 8.45 -8.41
CA GLU A 116 -13.84 9.73 -7.98
C GLU A 116 -12.75 10.75 -7.61
N ARG A 117 -11.71 10.30 -6.90
CA ARG A 117 -10.57 11.17 -6.56
C ARG A 117 -9.82 11.60 -7.82
N HIS A 118 -9.57 10.67 -8.73
CA HIS A 118 -8.92 10.96 -10.01
C HIS A 118 -9.73 11.98 -10.83
N ARG A 119 -11.05 11.80 -10.96
CA ARG A 119 -11.95 12.75 -11.64
C ARG A 119 -11.91 14.13 -11.00
N LYS A 120 -11.98 14.22 -9.67
CA LYS A 120 -11.91 15.50 -8.93
C LYS A 120 -10.57 16.21 -9.17
N ASP A 121 -9.47 15.47 -9.23
CA ASP A 121 -8.14 16.03 -9.48
C ASP A 121 -7.97 16.44 -10.95
N ASP A 122 -8.48 15.66 -11.91
CA ASP A 122 -8.52 16.00 -13.33
C ASP A 122 -9.35 17.25 -13.61
N GLU A 123 -10.50 17.41 -12.97
CA GLU A 123 -11.32 18.61 -13.11
C GLU A 123 -10.59 19.85 -12.58
N LYS A 124 -9.94 19.74 -11.41
CA LYS A 124 -9.16 20.85 -10.84
C LYS A 124 -7.98 21.20 -11.73
N THR A 125 -7.24 20.20 -12.21
CA THR A 125 -6.07 20.41 -13.09
C THR A 125 -6.49 20.98 -14.43
N ARG A 126 -7.60 20.51 -15.02
CA ARG A 126 -8.20 21.06 -16.25
C ARG A 126 -8.60 22.52 -16.09
N ARG A 127 -9.40 22.86 -15.06
CA ARG A 127 -9.80 24.26 -14.78
C ARG A 127 -8.58 25.16 -14.60
N ASN A 128 -7.54 24.69 -13.92
CA ASN A 128 -6.30 25.44 -13.75
C ASN A 128 -5.50 25.57 -15.04
N ARG A 129 -5.45 24.53 -15.88
CA ARG A 129 -4.82 24.55 -17.21
C ARG A 129 -5.51 25.53 -18.14
N GLU A 130 -6.85 25.51 -18.21
CA GLU A 130 -7.65 26.46 -18.99
C GLU A 130 -7.40 27.92 -18.54
N LYS A 131 -7.35 28.18 -17.22
CA LYS A 131 -7.01 29.51 -16.69
C LYS A 131 -5.60 29.96 -17.10
N ARG A 132 -4.60 29.06 -17.05
CA ARG A 132 -3.22 29.37 -17.46
C ARG A 132 -3.12 29.61 -18.97
N GLU A 133 -3.81 28.80 -19.77
CA GLU A 133 -3.82 28.95 -21.22
C GLU A 133 -4.52 30.25 -21.65
N LYS A 134 -5.66 30.61 -21.04
CA LYS A 134 -6.31 31.90 -21.27
C LYS A 134 -5.37 33.07 -20.97
N LYS A 135 -4.63 33.02 -19.86
CA LYS A 135 -3.61 34.02 -19.52
C LYS A 135 -2.44 34.02 -20.50
N ARG A 136 -2.00 32.85 -20.98
CA ARG A 136 -0.93 32.72 -21.99
C ARG A 136 -1.36 33.35 -23.32
N ARG A 137 -2.53 32.97 -23.83
CA ARG A 137 -3.13 33.53 -25.05
C ARG A 137 -3.34 35.05 -24.96
N ALA A 138 -3.78 35.56 -23.80
CA ALA A 138 -3.92 37.00 -23.59
C ALA A 138 -2.57 37.74 -23.63
N ARG A 139 -1.52 37.16 -23.03
CA ARG A 139 -0.15 37.71 -23.08
C ARG A 139 0.44 37.66 -24.49
N GLU A 140 0.24 36.57 -25.22
CA GLU A 140 0.66 36.43 -26.63
C GLU A 140 -0.03 37.50 -27.51
N ARG A 141 -1.35 37.69 -27.34
CA ARG A 141 -2.10 38.75 -28.05
C ARG A 141 -1.59 40.16 -27.72
N ALA A 142 -1.28 40.45 -26.45
CA ALA A 142 -0.75 41.75 -26.05
C ALA A 142 0.66 42.02 -26.62
N LYS A 143 1.51 40.99 -26.74
CA LYS A 143 2.82 41.09 -27.40
C LYS A 143 2.68 41.35 -28.90
N ASN A 144 1.83 40.58 -29.59
CA ASN A 144 1.62 40.73 -31.03
C ASN A 144 0.93 42.07 -31.39
N ALA A 145 0.07 42.59 -30.52
CA ALA A 145 -0.51 43.93 -30.69
C ALA A 145 0.50 45.06 -30.39
N GLY A 146 1.49 44.81 -29.53
CA GLY A 146 2.59 45.74 -29.24
C GLY A 146 3.69 45.75 -30.32
N GLU A 147 3.88 44.66 -31.05
CA GLU A 147 4.86 44.57 -32.16
C GLU A 147 4.37 45.24 -33.46
N GLY A 148 3.10 45.64 -33.54
CA GLY A 148 2.53 46.43 -34.65
C GLY A 148 2.58 47.95 -34.47
N ALA A 149 3.01 48.45 -33.30
CA ALA A 149 3.22 49.87 -33.05
C ALA A 149 4.73 50.14 -32.94
N GLY A 150 5.25 50.92 -33.89
CA GLY A 150 6.68 51.19 -34.10
C GLY A 150 7.47 51.59 -32.84
N GLY A 151 8.76 51.27 -32.88
CA GLY A 151 9.69 51.40 -31.76
C GLY A 151 9.93 52.81 -31.24
N GLY A 152 10.51 52.86 -30.03
CA GLY A 152 11.09 54.06 -29.45
C GLY A 152 10.95 54.16 -27.92
N ALA A 153 12.09 54.04 -27.25
CA ALA A 153 12.45 54.65 -25.96
C ALA A 153 11.80 54.16 -24.63
N ALA A 154 12.67 53.68 -23.74
CA ALA A 154 12.48 53.71 -22.27
C ALA A 154 12.53 55.16 -21.73
N PRO A 155 12.05 55.48 -20.51
CA PRO A 155 12.84 55.18 -19.29
C PRO A 155 12.03 54.83 -18.00
N ALA A 156 12.81 54.45 -16.98
CA ALA A 156 12.62 54.30 -15.52
C ALA A 156 11.35 54.91 -14.85
N ALA A 157 10.83 54.46 -13.69
CA ALA A 157 11.51 54.04 -12.47
C ALA A 157 10.58 53.32 -11.44
N ALA A 158 11.21 52.44 -10.66
CA ALA A 158 11.04 52.13 -9.23
C ALA A 158 9.65 51.95 -8.58
N VAL A 159 9.42 50.75 -8.01
CA VAL A 159 9.26 50.61 -6.55
C VAL A 159 10.01 49.34 -6.09
N ARG A 160 10.83 49.55 -5.06
CA ARG A 160 11.71 48.60 -4.39
C ARG A 160 10.92 47.91 -3.27
N ASN A 161 11.04 46.60 -3.13
CA ASN A 161 11.07 45.95 -1.81
C ASN A 161 11.69 44.55 -1.94
N GLY A 162 13.02 44.53 -2.02
CA GLY A 162 13.83 43.32 -1.85
C GLY A 162 14.66 43.50 -0.60
N THR A 163 14.18 42.94 0.51
CA THR A 163 14.86 42.96 1.79
C THR A 163 16.21 42.26 1.65
N THR A 164 17.26 42.97 2.07
CA THR A 164 18.65 42.54 2.13
C THR A 164 18.78 41.21 2.87
N GLY A 165 19.25 40.19 2.16
CA GLY A 165 19.70 38.93 2.75
C GLY A 165 20.96 39.17 3.59
N VAL A 166 20.80 39.22 4.90
CA VAL A 166 21.92 39.05 5.83
C VAL A 166 22.20 37.56 5.92
N VAL A 167 23.35 37.16 5.36
CA VAL A 167 23.99 35.89 5.67
C VAL A 167 24.45 35.95 7.12
N SER A 168 23.88 35.12 7.98
CA SER A 168 24.44 34.82 9.30
C SER A 168 24.50 33.31 9.46
N GLN A 169 25.70 32.85 9.81
CA GLN A 169 26.02 31.45 10.07
C GLN A 169 25.16 30.90 11.21
N ASN A 170 24.83 29.61 11.06
CA ASN A 170 24.35 28.65 12.07
C ASN A 170 22.95 28.11 11.76
N GLY A 171 22.95 26.90 11.19
CA GLY A 171 21.77 26.15 10.82
C GLY A 171 21.01 25.64 12.04
N VAL A 172 19.77 26.12 12.18
CA VAL A 172 18.66 25.40 12.81
C VAL A 172 17.37 25.80 12.09
N VAL A 173 16.84 24.92 11.24
CA VAL A 173 15.56 25.14 10.56
C VAL A 173 14.44 24.70 11.48
N LYS A 174 13.67 25.65 12.03
CA LYS A 174 12.36 25.39 12.67
C LYS A 174 11.27 25.62 11.64
N SER A 175 10.54 24.56 11.28
CA SER A 175 9.38 24.63 10.38
C SER A 175 8.20 25.34 11.06
N ARG A 176 7.96 26.60 10.70
CA ARG A 176 6.76 27.35 11.09
C ARG A 176 5.63 27.04 10.11
N ILE A 177 4.84 26.02 10.43
CA ILE A 177 3.53 25.78 9.81
C ILE A 177 2.51 26.61 10.60
N GLU A 178 2.20 27.81 10.12
CA GLU A 178 1.03 28.56 10.60
C GLU A 178 -0.23 27.97 9.99
N ARG A 179 -0.98 27.20 10.79
CA ARG A 179 -2.37 26.84 10.49
C ARG A 179 -3.24 28.08 10.68
N ARG A 180 -3.75 28.62 9.57
CA ARG A 180 -4.82 29.63 9.58
C ARG A 180 -6.06 29.00 10.24
N LYS A 181 -6.44 29.53 11.41
CA LYS A 181 -7.75 29.31 12.04
C LYS A 181 -8.69 30.40 11.55
N ASN A 182 -9.71 30.01 10.80
CA ASN A 182 -11.09 30.51 10.82
C ASN A 182 -11.76 30.02 9.54
N ASP A 183 -12.67 29.07 9.68
CA ASP A 183 -14.07 29.21 9.25
C ASP A 183 -14.86 28.14 10.01
N LYS A 184 -15.86 28.62 10.75
CA LYS A 184 -16.77 27.88 11.62
C LYS A 184 -18.16 28.04 10.99
N GLU A 185 -18.99 27.00 11.10
CA GLU A 185 -20.41 26.91 10.69
C GLU A 185 -20.51 26.62 9.17
N ASP A 186 -21.05 25.48 8.70
CA ASP A 186 -22.36 24.88 8.99
C ASP A 186 -22.35 23.33 8.89
N GLY A 187 -23.24 22.66 9.63
CA GLY A 187 -23.62 21.27 9.37
C GLY A 187 -23.72 20.38 10.61
N GLU A 188 -24.68 20.65 11.48
CA GLU A 188 -25.13 19.69 12.48
C GLU A 188 -26.04 18.66 11.79
N ASP A 189 -25.59 17.41 11.66
CA ASP A 189 -26.47 16.27 11.40
C ASP A 189 -26.03 15.08 12.28
N MET A 190 -26.79 14.92 13.36
CA MET A 190 -27.17 13.69 14.06
C MET A 190 -26.29 12.44 13.85
N VAL A 191 -25.48 12.09 14.86
CA VAL A 191 -25.07 10.70 15.09
C VAL A 191 -25.67 10.30 16.44
N GLN A 192 -26.83 9.63 16.39
CA GLN A 192 -27.34 8.91 17.54
C GLN A 192 -26.70 7.52 17.55
N ASP A 193 -25.98 7.24 18.62
CA ASP A 193 -25.44 5.94 18.98
C ASP A 193 -26.55 4.89 19.00
N ALA A 194 -26.50 3.93 18.07
CA ALA A 194 -27.22 2.68 18.15
C ALA A 194 -26.27 1.61 18.68
N VAL A 195 -26.19 1.49 20.00
CA VAL A 195 -25.60 0.35 20.70
C VAL A 195 -26.72 -0.31 21.51
N ASP A 196 -26.76 -1.64 21.47
CA ASP A 196 -27.73 -2.56 22.07
C ASP A 196 -29.05 -2.79 21.28
N GLN A 197 -29.00 -3.77 20.37
CA GLN A 197 -30.14 -4.65 20.11
C GLN A 197 -29.85 -6.05 20.67
N PRO A 198 -30.74 -6.65 21.48
CA PRO A 198 -30.62 -8.05 21.88
C PRO A 198 -30.89 -8.96 20.67
N MET A 199 -30.14 -10.06 20.57
CA MET A 199 -30.31 -11.09 19.53
C MET A 199 -31.72 -11.69 19.60
N GLU A 200 -32.56 -11.40 18.61
CA GLU A 200 -33.82 -12.10 18.39
C GLU A 200 -33.54 -13.54 17.93
N GLU A 201 -34.12 -14.50 18.66
CA GLU A 201 -34.02 -15.92 18.40
C GLU A 201 -34.60 -16.28 17.02
N ALA A 202 -33.86 -17.06 16.24
CA ALA A 202 -34.31 -17.55 14.95
C ALA A 202 -35.60 -18.39 15.09
N LYS A 203 -36.72 -17.82 14.64
CA LYS A 203 -38.01 -18.52 14.50
C LYS A 203 -37.81 -19.72 13.57
N GLY A 204 -38.01 -20.92 14.12
CA GLY A 204 -37.98 -22.17 13.36
C GLY A 204 -39.02 -22.18 12.24
N ILE A 205 -38.69 -22.87 11.14
CA ILE A 205 -39.61 -23.14 10.04
C ILE A 205 -40.73 -24.04 10.58
N VAL A 206 -41.95 -23.50 10.65
CA VAL A 206 -43.17 -24.28 10.90
C VAL A 206 -43.59 -24.86 9.55
N ILE A 207 -43.56 -26.19 9.44
CA ILE A 207 -44.17 -26.92 8.33
C ILE A 207 -45.60 -27.23 8.77
N GLU A 208 -46.58 -26.67 8.08
CA GLU A 208 -47.98 -27.05 8.21
C GLU A 208 -48.21 -28.27 7.30
N ASP A 209 -48.58 -29.41 7.90
CA ASP A 209 -49.04 -30.59 7.17
C ASP A 209 -50.53 -30.39 6.79
N ASP A 210 -50.85 -30.59 5.50
CA ASP A 210 -52.22 -30.67 4.96
C ASP A 210 -53.00 -31.90 5.50
#